data_AF-A0A7Y4RWG9-F1
#
_entry.id   AF-A0A7Y4RWG9-F1
#
_cell.length_a   1.000
_cell.length_b   1.000
_cell.length_c   1.000
_cell.angle_alpha   90.00
_cell.angle_beta   90.00
_cell.angle_gamma   90.00
#
_symmetry.space_group_name_H-M   'P 1'
#
loop_
_entity.id
_entity.type
_entity.pdbx_description
1 polymer ?
#
loop_
_entity_poly.entity_id
_entity_poly.type
_entity_poly.pdbx_seq_one_letter_code
_entity_poly.pdbx_strand_id
1 'polypeptide(L)'
;MKMTFLFQNQQYHAAPPNKLLFFISILALVVLPENLRANEKNENDATSPYYQKTANSAASTDPKATSSNLDKLPKQQTSDNDSDITLEKVTVEADSAYDPEYYADPYNKDYMLPNATAGTKTNTPVMETPLNVQVISKQVLKDQQVINLDQALKNVSGVTVSNGASVGGAGGGLDQSFFLRGFESQTFFRNGFRLQQGAASKGMANVESVEVLKGSAAGLYGLVDPGGMVNVITKQPLATPYYGFSQQFGSYDLYRTTIDATGPITKNKDLLYRMNMSYQNSGSFREFVGKEDVFLAPVLKWVISPKTQATFELEYNHQHLGLDNTFVPLANGNGTR
;
A
#
# COMPACT_ATOMS: atom_id res chain seq x y z
N MET A 1 -9.82 10.35 -17.90
CA MET A 1 -10.64 11.19 -17.01
C MET A 1 -10.97 10.34 -15.79
N LYS A 2 -10.34 10.62 -14.64
CA LYS A 2 -10.48 9.84 -13.40
C LYS A 2 -11.48 10.60 -12.53
N MET A 3 -12.62 9.98 -12.22
CA MET A 3 -13.71 10.64 -11.51
C MET A 3 -14.09 9.72 -10.34
N THR A 4 -13.68 10.14 -9.14
CA THR A 4 -13.88 9.42 -7.88
C THR A 4 -15.00 10.12 -7.13
N PHE A 5 -16.02 9.38 -6.69
CA PHE A 5 -17.10 9.89 -5.86
C PHE A 5 -17.03 9.25 -4.47
N LEU A 6 -16.98 10.08 -3.45
CA LEU A 6 -17.03 9.70 -2.04
C LEU A 6 -18.41 10.09 -1.49
N PHE A 7 -19.14 9.12 -0.96
CA PHE A 7 -20.37 9.36 -0.19
C PHE A 7 -20.18 8.81 1.22
N GLN A 8 -20.48 9.63 2.23
CA GLN A 8 -20.38 9.27 3.64
C GLN A 8 -21.66 9.68 4.35
N ASN A 9 -22.30 8.74 5.04
CA ASN A 9 -23.49 8.97 5.86
C ASN A 9 -23.17 8.56 7.30
N GLN A 10 -23.45 9.43 8.26
CA GLN A 10 -23.18 9.23 9.69
C GLN A 10 -24.52 9.17 10.43
N GLN A 11 -24.73 8.14 11.24
CA GLN A 11 -25.81 8.08 12.22
C GLN A 11 -25.21 7.69 13.56
N TYR A 12 -25.42 8.55 14.55
CA TYR A 12 -25.01 8.34 15.94
C TYR A 12 -26.18 7.72 16.70
N HIS A 13 -25.99 6.54 17.27
CA HIS A 13 -26.89 6.03 18.31
C HIS A 13 -26.06 5.41 19.42
N ALA A 14 -26.26 5.92 20.64
CA ALA A 14 -25.72 5.37 21.87
C ALA A 14 -26.74 4.40 22.51
N ALA A 15 -26.30 3.20 22.90
CA ALA A 15 -27.04 2.30 23.79
C ALA A 15 -26.06 1.38 24.58
N PRO A 16 -26.38 0.98 25.84
CA PRO A 16 -25.43 0.42 26.80
C PRO A 16 -25.35 -1.13 26.79
N PRO A 17 -24.45 -1.76 27.58
CA PRO A 17 -23.87 -3.05 27.23
C PRO A 17 -24.59 -4.24 27.88
N ASN A 18 -24.87 -5.27 27.09
CA ASN A 18 -25.03 -6.64 27.58
C ASN A 18 -23.96 -7.51 26.92
N LYS A 19 -23.06 -8.05 27.75
CA LYS A 19 -22.02 -9.00 27.35
C LYS A 19 -22.68 -10.27 26.81
N LEU A 20 -22.38 -10.60 25.55
CA LEU A 20 -22.63 -11.92 24.98
C LEU A 20 -21.32 -12.42 24.36
N LEU A 21 -20.63 -13.30 25.10
CA LEU A 21 -19.46 -14.02 24.63
C LEU A 21 -19.88 -14.96 23.50
N PHE A 22 -19.52 -14.63 22.26
CA PHE A 22 -19.57 -15.57 21.15
C PHE A 22 -18.16 -16.10 20.88
N PHE A 23 -17.88 -17.32 21.33
CA PHE A 23 -16.77 -18.10 20.82
C PHE A 23 -17.17 -18.65 19.44
N ILE A 24 -16.58 -18.10 18.38
CA ILE A 24 -16.62 -18.73 17.06
C ILE A 24 -15.32 -19.52 16.90
N SER A 25 -15.40 -20.81 17.20
CA SER A 25 -14.36 -21.79 16.87
C SER A 25 -14.53 -22.19 15.40
N ILE A 26 -13.68 -21.69 14.50
CA ILE A 26 -13.59 -22.21 13.13
C ILE A 26 -12.42 -23.18 13.08
N LEU A 27 -12.77 -24.47 13.01
CA LEU A 27 -11.87 -25.56 12.71
C LEU A 27 -11.54 -25.50 11.20
N ALA A 28 -10.33 -25.09 10.84
CA ALA A 28 -9.88 -25.09 9.45
C ALA A 28 -9.45 -26.51 9.05
N LEU A 29 -10.27 -27.17 8.23
CA LEU A 29 -9.88 -28.38 7.50
C LEU A 29 -9.00 -27.95 6.31
N VAL A 30 -7.69 -28.18 6.40
CA VAL A 30 -6.76 -27.97 5.29
C VAL A 30 -6.92 -29.13 4.31
N VAL A 31 -7.48 -28.87 3.13
CA VAL A 31 -7.39 -29.78 1.99
C VAL A 31 -6.21 -29.31 1.13
N LEU A 32 -5.12 -30.05 1.18
CA LEU A 32 -3.99 -29.88 0.26
C LEU A 32 -4.36 -30.51 -1.10
N PRO A 33 -4.16 -29.82 -2.24
CA PRO A 33 -4.06 -30.53 -3.51
C PRO A 33 -2.72 -31.25 -3.58
N GLU A 34 -2.78 -32.57 -3.78
CA GLU A 34 -1.62 -33.39 -4.16
C GLU A 34 -1.03 -32.87 -5.48
N ASN A 35 0.30 -32.87 -5.54
CA ASN A 35 1.17 -32.65 -6.70
C ASN A 35 1.74 -31.24 -6.91
N LEU A 36 2.73 -30.88 -6.09
CA LEU A 36 3.87 -30.08 -6.56
C LEU A 36 5.16 -30.65 -5.91
N ARG A 37 5.78 -31.62 -6.58
CA ARG A 37 7.20 -31.94 -6.39
C ARG A 37 8.02 -30.96 -7.22
N ALA A 38 8.87 -30.17 -6.59
CA ALA A 38 10.00 -29.53 -7.26
C ALA A 38 11.14 -29.26 -6.27
N ASN A 39 12.17 -30.10 -6.38
CA ASN A 39 13.60 -29.89 -6.15
C ASN A 39 14.05 -28.84 -5.13
N GLU A 40 14.59 -29.33 -4.01
CA GLU A 40 15.69 -28.69 -3.29
C GLU A 40 16.88 -28.47 -4.24
N LYS A 41 17.27 -27.21 -4.42
CA LYS A 41 18.65 -26.85 -4.78
C LYS A 41 19.07 -25.62 -3.97
N ASN A 42 19.98 -25.89 -3.04
CA ASN A 42 21.04 -25.06 -2.46
C ASN A 42 20.75 -23.60 -2.06
N GLU A 43 20.74 -23.41 -0.73
CA GLU A 43 21.27 -22.22 -0.07
C GLU A 43 22.70 -21.90 -0.55
N ASN A 44 23.04 -20.61 -0.52
CA ASN A 44 24.31 -19.96 -0.91
C ASN A 44 24.34 -19.35 -2.31
N ASP A 45 23.67 -18.21 -2.48
CA ASP A 45 24.23 -17.10 -3.27
C ASP A 45 23.58 -15.77 -2.84
N ALA A 46 24.22 -15.11 -1.87
CA ALA A 46 23.88 -13.76 -1.44
C ALA A 46 24.96 -12.80 -1.94
N THR A 47 24.85 -12.36 -3.20
CA THR A 47 25.54 -11.16 -3.69
C THR A 47 24.68 -10.45 -4.74
N SER A 48 24.18 -9.26 -4.38
CA SER A 48 23.49 -8.34 -5.28
C SER A 48 24.48 -7.71 -6.27
N PRO A 49 24.32 -7.84 -7.60
CA PRO A 49 25.27 -7.28 -8.56
C PRO A 49 24.69 -6.04 -9.25
N TYR A 50 24.57 -4.92 -8.54
CA TYR A 50 24.30 -3.63 -9.21
C TYR A 50 25.11 -2.52 -8.57
N TYR A 51 26.35 -2.33 -9.05
CA TYR A 51 27.09 -1.06 -9.22
C TYR A 51 28.56 -1.38 -9.58
N GLN A 52 28.88 -1.51 -10.87
CA GLN A 52 30.24 -1.32 -11.41
C GLN A 52 30.10 -0.68 -12.80
N LYS A 53 30.35 0.62 -12.90
CA LYS A 53 30.58 1.29 -14.19
C LYS A 53 31.79 2.22 -14.06
N THR A 54 32.94 1.70 -14.41
CA THR A 54 34.11 2.49 -14.80
C THR A 54 33.91 3.06 -16.19
N ALA A 55 34.29 4.32 -16.34
CA ALA A 55 34.21 5.09 -17.57
C ALA A 55 35.14 4.55 -18.66
N ASN A 56 34.69 4.60 -19.92
CA ASN A 56 35.53 4.98 -21.07
C ASN A 56 34.68 5.41 -22.27
N SER A 57 34.68 6.73 -22.48
CA SER A 57 34.96 7.45 -23.74
C SER A 57 34.51 6.88 -25.10
N ALA A 58 33.70 7.72 -25.76
CA ALA A 58 33.79 8.19 -27.15
C ALA A 58 33.00 7.52 -28.30
N ALA A 59 32.35 8.44 -29.03
CA ALA A 59 31.88 8.39 -30.43
C ALA A 59 30.62 7.56 -30.73
N SER A 60 29.70 7.92 -31.62
CA SER A 60 29.41 9.11 -32.44
C SER A 60 28.17 8.75 -33.29
N THR A 61 27.23 9.69 -33.45
CA THR A 61 26.29 9.88 -34.59
C THR A 61 25.31 8.78 -35.02
N ASP A 62 24.02 9.04 -34.74
CA ASP A 62 22.81 9.10 -35.62
C ASP A 62 22.58 8.17 -36.86
N PRO A 63 21.30 7.98 -37.27
CA PRO A 63 20.78 6.74 -37.84
C PRO A 63 20.60 6.77 -39.37
N LYS A 64 20.63 5.60 -40.01
CA LYS A 64 20.03 5.40 -41.34
C LYS A 64 19.66 3.93 -41.58
N ALA A 65 18.37 3.70 -41.82
CA ALA A 65 17.87 2.49 -42.45
C ALA A 65 18.45 2.34 -43.86
N THR A 66 18.80 1.12 -44.28
CA THR A 66 18.97 0.78 -45.69
C THR A 66 18.59 -0.69 -45.90
N SER A 67 17.59 -0.91 -46.75
CA SER A 67 17.21 -2.18 -47.35
C SER A 67 18.26 -2.64 -48.36
N SER A 68 18.64 -3.92 -48.35
CA SER A 68 18.85 -4.74 -49.56
C SER A 68 19.57 -6.03 -49.19
N ASN A 69 18.87 -7.15 -49.29
CA ASN A 69 19.40 -8.43 -49.77
C ASN A 69 18.19 -9.35 -50.02
N LEU A 70 17.44 -9.05 -51.09
CA LEU A 70 16.83 -10.12 -51.87
C LEU A 70 17.97 -10.69 -52.71
N ASP A 71 18.45 -11.87 -52.34
CA ASP A 71 18.71 -12.97 -53.27
C ASP A 71 19.56 -14.05 -52.56
N LYS A 72 18.86 -15.08 -52.09
CA LYS A 72 19.22 -16.50 -52.14
C LYS A 72 18.19 -17.29 -51.32
N LEU A 73 17.08 -17.65 -51.96
CA LEU A 73 16.25 -18.75 -51.48
C LEU A 73 16.90 -20.09 -51.84
N PRO A 74 17.02 -21.05 -50.91
CA PRO A 74 16.91 -22.45 -51.26
C PRO A 74 15.43 -22.80 -51.42
N LYS A 75 15.08 -23.43 -52.55
CA LYS A 75 13.74 -23.95 -52.84
C LYS A 75 13.34 -24.97 -51.76
N GLN A 76 12.20 -24.74 -51.08
CA GLN A 76 11.56 -25.75 -50.26
C GLN A 76 10.93 -26.82 -51.18
N GLN A 77 11.36 -28.07 -51.02
CA GLN A 77 10.60 -29.23 -51.47
C GLN A 77 9.32 -29.30 -50.63
N THR A 78 8.19 -29.34 -51.31
CA THR A 78 6.90 -29.75 -50.76
C THR A 78 7.00 -31.20 -50.27
N SER A 79 6.82 -31.40 -48.98
CA SER A 79 6.43 -32.67 -48.39
C SER A 79 5.30 -32.37 -47.42
N ASP A 80 4.10 -32.81 -47.81
CA ASP A 80 2.95 -32.94 -46.93
C ASP A 80 3.35 -33.82 -45.74
N ASN A 81 3.50 -33.20 -44.57
CA ASN A 81 3.46 -33.88 -43.28
C ASN A 81 2.82 -32.91 -42.28
N ASP A 82 1.54 -33.17 -42.03
CA ASP A 82 0.71 -32.53 -41.02
C ASP A 82 1.15 -33.00 -39.63
N SER A 83 2.31 -32.53 -39.20
CA SER A 83 2.78 -32.68 -37.82
C SER A 83 2.88 -31.29 -37.23
N ASP A 84 1.98 -30.97 -36.30
CA ASP A 84 1.95 -29.71 -35.55
C ASP A 84 3.37 -29.30 -35.11
N ILE A 85 3.92 -28.29 -35.78
CA ILE A 85 5.22 -27.73 -35.43
C ILE A 85 5.02 -26.95 -34.13
N THR A 86 5.39 -27.57 -33.01
CA THR A 86 5.32 -26.93 -31.71
C THR A 86 6.57 -26.07 -31.55
N LEU A 87 6.40 -24.75 -31.67
CA LEU A 87 7.50 -23.80 -31.45
C LEU A 87 7.92 -23.77 -29.97
N GLU A 88 9.20 -23.53 -29.74
CA GLU A 88 9.72 -23.31 -28.40
C GLU A 88 9.12 -22.04 -27.79
N LYS A 89 8.78 -22.10 -26.51
CA LYS A 89 8.14 -21.00 -25.79
C LYS A 89 9.12 -19.82 -25.69
N VAL A 90 8.84 -18.75 -26.43
CA VAL A 90 9.56 -17.48 -26.29
C VAL A 90 8.99 -16.71 -25.11
N THR A 91 9.84 -16.38 -24.13
CA THR A 91 9.50 -15.45 -23.04
C THR A 91 9.97 -14.07 -23.45
N VAL A 92 9.04 -13.13 -23.56
CA VAL A 92 9.36 -11.72 -23.83
C VAL A 92 9.49 -11.03 -22.49
N GLU A 93 10.70 -10.65 -22.12
CA GLU A 93 10.95 -9.77 -20.98
C GLU A 93 10.92 -8.32 -21.49
N ALA A 94 10.03 -7.50 -20.93
CA ALA A 94 9.98 -6.08 -21.24
C ALA A 94 10.97 -5.33 -20.34
N ASP A 95 11.99 -4.70 -20.93
CA ASP A 95 12.96 -3.85 -20.23
C ASP A 95 12.36 -2.44 -20.00
N SER A 96 11.25 -2.38 -19.24
CA SER A 96 10.73 -1.11 -18.73
C SER A 96 11.36 -0.86 -17.38
N ALA A 97 12.06 0.28 -17.24
CA ALA A 97 12.69 0.71 -15.99
C ALA A 97 11.71 0.85 -14.80
N TYR A 98 10.41 0.88 -15.07
CA TYR A 98 9.35 0.89 -14.05
C TYR A 98 8.12 0.10 -14.51
N ASP A 99 7.80 -0.96 -13.78
CA ASP A 99 6.55 -1.71 -13.91
C ASP A 99 5.68 -1.53 -12.65
N PRO A 100 4.56 -0.78 -12.73
CA PRO A 100 3.67 -0.61 -11.60
C PRO A 100 3.07 -1.93 -11.09
N GLU A 101 2.93 -2.96 -11.94
CA GLU A 101 2.39 -4.26 -11.54
C GLU A 101 3.41 -5.04 -10.70
N TYR A 102 4.69 -5.02 -11.09
CA TYR A 102 5.80 -5.56 -10.28
C TYR A 102 5.90 -4.91 -8.89
N TYR A 103 5.85 -3.58 -8.79
CA TYR A 103 5.91 -2.90 -7.49
C TYR A 103 4.64 -3.06 -6.66
N ALA A 104 3.48 -3.34 -7.29
CA ALA A 104 2.22 -3.63 -6.61
C ALA A 104 2.08 -5.11 -6.20
N ASP A 105 2.95 -6.00 -6.66
CA ASP A 105 2.94 -7.43 -6.31
C ASP A 105 3.04 -7.63 -4.79
N PRO A 106 2.09 -8.33 -4.13
CA PRO A 106 2.13 -8.62 -2.70
C PRO A 106 3.41 -9.34 -2.21
N TYR A 107 4.15 -10.00 -3.12
CA TYR A 107 5.39 -10.70 -2.82
C TYR A 107 6.67 -9.90 -3.10
N ASN A 108 6.55 -8.68 -3.64
CA ASN A 108 7.70 -7.80 -3.85
C ASN A 108 8.37 -7.46 -2.51
N LYS A 109 9.70 -7.67 -2.43
CA LYS A 109 10.52 -7.45 -1.23
C LYS A 109 11.40 -6.20 -1.28
N ASP A 110 11.20 -5.36 -2.29
CA ASP A 110 12.02 -4.18 -2.49
C ASP A 110 11.62 -3.08 -1.51
N TYR A 111 12.62 -2.53 -0.83
CA TYR A 111 12.39 -1.42 0.09
C TYR A 111 12.30 -0.08 -0.66
N MET A 112 12.91 -0.01 -1.85
CA MET A 112 12.96 1.18 -2.69
C MET A 112 11.82 1.17 -3.71
N LEU A 113 11.06 2.26 -3.74
CA LEU A 113 10.13 2.57 -4.83
C LEU A 113 10.75 3.70 -5.66
N PRO A 114 11.05 3.47 -6.95
CA PRO A 114 11.76 4.45 -7.78
C PRO A 114 10.86 5.62 -8.21
N ASN A 115 9.54 5.48 -8.10
CA ASN A 115 8.58 6.50 -8.50
C ASN A 115 7.67 6.93 -7.35
N ALA A 116 7.17 8.16 -7.45
CA ALA A 116 6.20 8.74 -6.52
C ALA A 116 5.21 9.63 -7.26
N THR A 117 4.04 9.86 -6.66
CA THR A 117 3.00 10.75 -7.20
C THR A 117 2.92 12.10 -6.51
N ALA A 118 3.32 12.18 -5.24
CA ALA A 118 3.21 13.40 -4.43
C ALA A 118 3.89 14.64 -5.04
N GLY A 119 5.01 14.49 -5.75
CA GLY A 119 5.76 15.64 -6.25
C GLY A 119 5.19 16.30 -7.51
N THR A 120 4.43 15.56 -8.32
CA THR A 120 4.05 15.97 -9.68
C THR A 120 2.59 15.68 -10.05
N LYS A 121 1.84 14.98 -9.18
CA LYS A 121 0.53 14.37 -9.46
C LYS A 121 0.52 13.36 -10.62
N THR A 122 1.70 12.97 -11.11
CA THR A 122 1.91 11.94 -12.11
C THR A 122 2.84 10.88 -11.54
N ASN A 123 2.87 9.71 -12.15
CA ASN A 123 3.79 8.66 -11.72
C ASN A 123 5.20 9.01 -12.25
N THR A 124 5.99 9.71 -11.46
CA THR A 124 7.30 10.26 -11.87
C THR A 124 8.43 9.60 -11.09
N PRO A 125 9.57 9.27 -11.74
CA PRO A 125 10.76 8.86 -11.02
C PRO A 125 11.16 9.89 -9.95
N VAL A 126 11.50 9.42 -8.76
CA VAL A 126 11.90 10.27 -7.63
C VAL A 126 13.13 11.11 -8.01
N MET A 127 14.04 10.56 -8.82
CA MET A 127 15.23 11.26 -9.32
C MET A 127 14.91 12.41 -10.28
N GLU A 128 13.75 12.37 -10.95
CA GLU A 128 13.29 13.42 -11.88
C GLU A 128 12.33 14.40 -11.21
N THR A 129 11.96 14.14 -9.95
CA THR A 129 11.04 14.99 -9.21
C THR A 129 11.79 16.19 -8.63
N PRO A 130 11.39 17.44 -8.92
CA PRO A 130 12.11 18.64 -8.48
C PRO A 130 11.91 18.97 -6.99
N LEU A 131 11.28 18.08 -6.23
CA LEU A 131 10.95 18.22 -4.83
C LEU A 131 11.49 17.03 -4.04
N ASN A 132 11.81 17.23 -2.77
CA ASN A 132 12.29 16.14 -1.91
C ASN A 132 11.11 15.25 -1.51
N VAL A 133 11.02 14.09 -2.14
CA VAL A 133 10.02 13.05 -1.83
C VAL A 133 10.72 11.85 -1.21
N GLN A 134 10.21 11.39 -0.06
CA GLN A 134 10.59 10.11 0.51
C GLN A 134 9.42 9.15 0.37
N VAL A 135 9.66 7.96 -0.18
CA VAL A 135 8.65 6.90 -0.28
C VAL A 135 8.99 5.80 0.72
N ILE A 136 7.98 5.37 1.48
CA ILE A 136 8.00 4.23 2.38
C ILE A 136 7.18 3.12 1.71
N SER A 137 7.84 2.04 1.31
CA SER A 137 7.23 0.93 0.59
C SER A 137 6.43 0.00 1.48
N LYS A 138 5.51 -0.78 0.90
CA LYS A 138 4.76 -1.83 1.60
C LYS A 138 5.67 -2.78 2.39
N GLN A 139 6.86 -3.06 1.86
CA GLN A 139 7.75 -4.06 2.45
C GLN A 139 8.35 -3.49 3.74
N VAL A 140 8.76 -2.22 3.74
CA VAL A 140 9.16 -1.53 4.97
C VAL A 140 8.01 -1.49 5.98
N LEU A 141 6.79 -1.16 5.55
CA LEU A 141 5.62 -1.13 6.44
C LEU A 141 5.33 -2.52 7.06
N LYS A 142 5.49 -3.58 6.26
CA LYS A 142 5.26 -4.97 6.67
C LYS A 142 6.33 -5.46 7.66
N ASP A 143 7.60 -5.24 7.34
CA ASP A 143 8.71 -5.73 8.17
C ASP A 143 8.83 -4.96 9.49
N GLN A 144 8.41 -3.70 9.50
CA GLN A 144 8.29 -2.90 10.73
C GLN A 144 6.98 -3.15 11.50
N GLN A 145 6.10 -4.03 11.00
CA GLN A 145 4.78 -4.32 11.57
C GLN A 145 3.99 -3.04 11.91
N VAL A 146 3.98 -2.10 10.97
CA VAL A 146 3.35 -0.80 11.15
C VAL A 146 1.83 -0.96 11.27
N ILE A 147 1.28 -0.49 12.38
CA ILE A 147 -0.17 -0.51 12.65
C ILE A 147 -0.80 0.90 12.62
N ASN A 148 0.01 1.96 12.73
CA ASN A 148 -0.43 3.36 12.67
C ASN A 148 0.51 4.20 11.80
N LEU A 149 -0.01 5.29 11.20
CA LEU A 149 0.76 6.16 10.32
C LEU A 149 2.00 6.77 11.01
N ASP A 150 1.91 7.10 12.30
CA ASP A 150 3.03 7.66 13.05
C ASP A 150 4.24 6.73 13.06
N GLN A 151 4.02 5.41 13.14
CA GLN A 151 5.10 4.42 13.09
C GLN A 151 5.75 4.37 11.70
N ALA A 152 4.97 4.50 10.62
CA ALA A 152 5.50 4.59 9.26
C ALA A 152 6.46 5.79 9.08
N LEU A 153 6.16 6.90 9.77
CA LEU A 153 6.88 8.15 9.64
C LEU A 153 8.13 8.25 10.52
N LYS A 154 8.31 7.35 11.51
CA LYS A 154 9.43 7.40 12.47
C LYS A 154 10.81 7.43 11.84
N ASN A 155 10.99 6.76 10.70
CA ASN A 155 12.27 6.64 10.01
C ASN A 155 12.46 7.69 8.92
N VAL A 156 11.53 8.64 8.77
CA VAL A 156 11.59 9.66 7.74
C VAL A 156 12.39 10.85 8.24
N SER A 157 13.45 11.20 7.52
CA SER A 157 14.30 12.34 7.87
C SER A 157 13.50 13.66 7.89
N GLY A 158 13.72 14.47 8.92
CA GLY A 158 13.05 15.75 9.08
C GLY A 158 11.55 15.68 9.39
N VAL A 159 11.02 14.48 9.69
CA VAL A 159 9.69 14.29 10.29
C VAL A 159 9.84 14.00 11.77
N THR A 160 9.10 14.72 12.60
CA THR A 160 8.91 14.39 14.01
C THR A 160 7.43 14.19 14.23
N VAL A 161 7.02 12.99 14.62
CA VAL A 161 5.62 12.72 14.95
C VAL A 161 5.29 13.41 16.28
N SER A 162 4.24 14.24 16.29
CA SER A 162 3.76 14.87 17.52
C SER A 162 3.04 13.78 18.31
N ASN A 163 3.64 13.33 19.42
CA ASN A 163 3.01 12.37 20.33
C ASN A 163 1.87 13.06 21.12
N GLY A 164 0.84 13.54 20.43
CA GLY A 164 -0.39 14.03 21.03
C GLY A 164 -1.14 12.86 21.66
N ALA A 165 -0.92 12.63 22.96
CA ALA A 165 -1.68 11.73 23.84
C ALA A 165 -1.65 10.21 23.56
N SER A 166 -0.92 9.70 22.57
CA SER A 166 -0.69 8.25 22.41
C SER A 166 0.49 7.75 23.23
N VAL A 167 0.45 7.94 24.54
CA VAL A 167 1.35 7.15 25.38
C VAL A 167 0.87 5.69 25.25
N GLY A 168 1.75 4.77 24.83
CA GLY A 168 1.43 3.33 24.75
C GLY A 168 0.79 2.79 23.48
N GLY A 169 0.60 3.58 22.41
CA GLY A 169 0.04 3.07 21.14
C GLY A 169 -1.49 2.86 21.12
N ALA A 170 -2.16 3.09 22.26
CA ALA A 170 -3.63 3.00 22.41
C ALA A 170 -4.32 4.32 22.82
N GLY A 171 -3.58 5.34 23.27
CA GLY A 171 -4.15 6.65 23.57
C GLY A 171 -4.50 7.42 22.30
N GLY A 172 -5.77 7.45 21.91
CA GLY A 172 -6.19 8.14 20.68
C GLY A 172 -6.34 9.64 20.91
N GLY A 173 -5.30 10.43 20.63
CA GLY A 173 -5.53 11.81 20.24
C GLY A 173 -6.36 11.79 18.95
N LEU A 174 -7.53 12.42 18.95
CA LEU A 174 -8.37 12.57 17.74
C LEU A 174 -7.64 13.36 16.64
N ASP A 175 -6.64 14.13 17.04
CA ASP A 175 -5.82 14.99 16.19
C ASP A 175 -4.41 14.41 16.06
N GLN A 176 -4.15 13.69 14.97
CA GLN A 176 -2.78 13.37 14.57
C GLN A 176 -2.14 14.60 13.94
N SER A 177 -1.03 15.05 14.50
CA SER A 177 -0.15 16.04 13.87
C SER A 177 1.28 15.51 13.77
N PHE A 178 2.00 16.00 12.77
CA PHE A 178 3.42 15.72 12.59
C PHE A 178 4.13 17.04 12.29
N PHE A 179 5.36 17.15 12.75
CA PHE A 179 6.25 18.23 12.37
C PHE A 179 7.05 17.79 11.16
N LEU A 180 7.05 18.59 10.10
CA LEU A 180 7.89 18.37 8.93
C LEU A 180 8.77 19.60 8.73
N ARG A 181 10.09 19.40 8.80
CA ARG A 181 11.09 20.48 8.84
C ARG A 181 10.81 21.52 9.94
N GLY A 182 10.28 21.09 11.08
CA GLY A 182 9.98 21.94 12.24
C GLY A 182 8.64 22.69 12.17
N PHE A 183 7.90 22.59 11.06
CA PHE A 183 6.55 23.14 10.96
C PHE A 183 5.53 22.06 11.32
N GLU A 184 4.62 22.36 12.24
CA GLU A 184 3.49 21.49 12.52
C GLU A 184 2.60 21.39 11.28
N SER A 185 2.17 20.18 10.96
CA SER A 185 1.25 19.88 9.89
C SER A 185 0.23 18.85 10.36
N GLN A 186 -1.01 19.09 9.94
CA GLN A 186 -2.14 18.16 10.07
C GLN A 186 -2.68 17.81 8.67
N THR A 187 -1.89 18.10 7.63
CA THR A 187 -2.30 17.98 6.25
C THR A 187 -1.87 16.62 5.70
N PHE A 188 -2.84 15.72 5.63
CA PHE A 188 -2.68 14.40 5.06
C PHE A 188 -3.48 14.25 3.78
N PHE A 189 -2.98 13.39 2.90
CA PHE A 189 -3.61 13.04 1.65
C PHE A 189 -3.78 11.53 1.53
N ARG A 190 -4.80 11.11 0.79
CA ARG A 190 -5.05 9.73 0.40
C ARG A 190 -5.21 9.71 -1.11
N ASN A 191 -4.34 9.00 -1.81
CA ASN A 191 -4.32 8.96 -3.28
C ASN A 191 -4.33 10.36 -3.92
N GLY A 192 -3.66 11.34 -3.29
CA GLY A 192 -3.61 12.73 -3.74
C GLY A 192 -4.83 13.61 -3.40
N PHE A 193 -5.83 13.07 -2.70
CA PHE A 193 -6.98 13.84 -2.18
C PHE A 193 -6.77 14.21 -0.71
N ARG A 194 -7.08 15.45 -0.34
CA ARG A 194 -6.91 15.91 1.03
C ARG A 194 -7.88 15.19 1.95
N LEU A 195 -7.37 14.65 3.05
CA LEU A 195 -8.20 14.10 4.12
C LEU A 195 -8.58 15.20 5.11
N GLN A 196 -9.78 15.10 5.66
CA GLN A 196 -10.17 15.94 6.80
C GLN A 196 -9.34 15.56 8.04
N GLN A 197 -9.12 16.51 8.93
CA GLN A 197 -8.37 16.29 10.17
C GLN A 197 -8.86 15.04 10.92
N GLY A 198 -7.91 14.24 11.42
CA GLY A 198 -8.18 12.96 12.10
C GLY A 198 -8.55 11.78 11.18
N ALA A 199 -8.75 11.97 9.87
CA ALA A 199 -9.06 10.87 8.94
C ALA A 199 -7.83 10.11 8.42
N ALA A 200 -6.62 10.65 8.60
CA ALA A 200 -5.38 10.03 8.13
C ALA A 200 -4.88 8.87 8.99
N SER A 201 -5.31 8.83 10.26
CA SER A 201 -5.00 7.76 11.21
C SER A 201 -5.74 6.45 10.91
N LYS A 202 -6.65 6.48 9.93
CA LYS A 202 -7.64 5.42 9.71
C LYS A 202 -7.06 4.34 8.81
N GLY A 203 -6.82 3.17 9.42
CA GLY A 203 -6.52 1.90 8.77
C GLY A 203 -5.21 1.85 7.97
N MET A 204 -4.19 1.15 8.47
CA MET A 204 -2.97 0.81 7.72
C MET A 204 -3.13 -0.45 6.84
N ALA A 205 -4.26 -1.16 6.94
CA ALA A 205 -4.45 -2.46 6.29
C ALA A 205 -4.50 -2.39 4.75
N ASN A 206 -5.05 -1.29 4.21
CA ASN A 206 -5.17 -1.06 2.77
C ASN A 206 -4.05 -0.17 2.20
N VAL A 207 -2.99 0.10 2.95
CA VAL A 207 -1.90 0.98 2.51
C VAL A 207 -0.88 0.19 1.68
N GLU A 208 -0.53 0.72 0.52
CA GLU A 208 0.52 0.20 -0.36
C GLU A 208 1.84 0.93 -0.11
N SER A 209 1.79 2.26 0.02
CA SER A 209 2.96 3.06 0.34
C SER A 209 2.57 4.37 1.01
N VAL A 210 3.55 5.00 1.66
CA VAL A 210 3.42 6.35 2.21
C VAL A 210 4.46 7.23 1.55
N GLU A 211 4.03 8.34 0.97
CA GLU A 211 4.88 9.33 0.32
C GLU A 211 4.94 10.59 1.18
N VAL A 212 6.14 11.03 1.53
CA VAL A 212 6.37 12.26 2.30
C VAL A 212 7.03 13.29 1.40
N LEU A 213 6.28 14.32 1.06
CA LEU A 213 6.75 15.45 0.28
C LEU A 213 7.20 16.56 1.21
N LYS A 214 8.48 16.91 1.17
CA LYS A 214 9.07 17.92 2.05
C LYS A 214 9.15 19.29 1.37
N GLY A 215 8.58 20.29 2.03
CA GLY A 215 8.43 21.65 1.52
C GLY A 215 7.04 21.91 0.95
N SER A 216 6.73 23.19 0.74
CA SER A 216 5.42 23.62 0.28
C SER A 216 5.06 23.02 -1.07
N ALA A 217 3.89 22.40 -1.14
CA ALA A 217 3.30 21.80 -2.34
C ALA A 217 2.04 22.55 -2.81
N ALA A 218 1.89 23.81 -2.37
CA ALA A 218 0.64 24.55 -2.51
C ALA A 218 0.21 24.77 -3.97
N GLY A 219 1.16 24.85 -4.90
CA GLY A 219 0.87 24.98 -6.33
C GLY A 219 0.10 23.79 -6.92
N LEU A 220 0.30 22.58 -6.39
CA LEU A 220 -0.38 21.37 -6.85
C LEU A 220 -1.58 21.02 -5.96
N TYR A 221 -1.47 21.20 -4.65
CA TYR A 221 -2.43 20.66 -3.68
C TYR A 221 -3.27 21.71 -2.94
N GLY A 222 -3.08 23.00 -3.26
CA GLY A 222 -3.81 24.09 -2.63
C GLY A 222 -3.29 24.39 -1.23
N LEU A 223 -4.19 24.44 -0.24
CA LEU A 223 -3.80 24.73 1.14
C LEU A 223 -3.03 23.54 1.74
N VAL A 224 -1.70 23.68 1.77
CA VAL A 224 -0.75 22.74 2.39
C VAL A 224 0.18 23.51 3.32
N ASP A 225 0.54 22.90 4.44
CA ASP A 225 1.44 23.50 5.42
C ASP A 225 2.87 23.68 4.84
N PRO A 226 3.63 24.70 5.27
CA PRO A 226 4.95 25.01 4.69
C PRO A 226 5.98 23.88 4.89
N GLY A 227 5.78 23.03 5.90
CA GLY A 227 6.59 21.83 6.11
C GLY A 227 6.46 20.82 4.97
N GLY A 228 5.27 20.72 4.37
CA GLY A 228 4.93 19.79 3.29
C GLY A 228 3.70 18.94 3.61
N MET A 229 3.66 17.72 3.05
CA MET A 229 2.50 16.84 3.20
C MET A 229 2.89 15.36 3.22
N VAL A 230 2.01 14.55 3.81
CA VAL A 230 2.07 13.09 3.77
C VAL A 230 0.92 12.58 2.91
N ASN A 231 1.23 11.77 1.90
CA ASN A 231 0.27 11.16 1.01
C ASN A 231 0.30 9.63 1.19
N VAL A 232 -0.84 9.06 1.56
CA VAL A 232 -1.03 7.61 1.73
C VAL A 232 -1.57 7.05 0.42
N ILE A 233 -0.86 6.10 -0.17
CA ILE A 233 -1.27 5.40 -1.38
C ILE A 233 -1.95 4.10 -0.98
N THR A 234 -3.18 3.87 -1.48
CA THR A 234 -3.90 2.63 -1.22
C THR A 234 -3.53 1.53 -2.19
N LYS A 235 -3.65 0.31 -1.69
CA LYS A 235 -3.63 -0.93 -2.45
C LYS A 235 -4.71 -0.92 -3.51
N GLN A 236 -4.33 -1.25 -4.74
CA GLN A 236 -5.23 -1.33 -5.88
C GLN A 236 -5.52 -2.80 -6.26
N PRO A 237 -6.65 -3.09 -6.93
CA PRO A 237 -6.95 -4.43 -7.43
C PRO A 237 -5.92 -4.97 -8.43
N LEU A 238 -5.58 -6.25 -8.30
CA LEU A 238 -4.60 -6.94 -9.14
C LEU A 238 -5.28 -7.93 -10.09
N ALA A 239 -4.66 -8.15 -11.25
CA ALA A 239 -5.12 -9.12 -12.23
C ALA A 239 -4.78 -10.57 -11.84
N THR A 240 -3.80 -10.74 -10.96
CA THR A 240 -3.38 -12.03 -10.39
C THR A 240 -4.06 -12.21 -9.02
N PRO A 241 -4.77 -13.33 -8.79
CA PRO A 241 -5.38 -13.59 -7.49
C PRO A 241 -4.35 -13.63 -6.36
N TYR A 242 -4.68 -13.00 -5.24
CA TYR A 242 -3.89 -13.05 -4.01
C TYR A 242 -4.81 -13.05 -2.79
N TYR A 243 -4.45 -13.87 -1.81
CA TYR A 243 -5.14 -13.98 -0.53
C TYR A 243 -4.11 -14.01 0.59
N GLY A 244 -4.17 -13.03 1.48
CA GLY A 244 -3.30 -12.88 2.63
C GLY A 244 -4.10 -12.84 3.92
N PHE A 245 -3.58 -13.53 4.92
CA PHE A 245 -4.03 -13.48 6.30
C PHE A 245 -2.84 -13.14 7.19
N SER A 246 -3.01 -12.22 8.13
CA SER A 246 -1.98 -11.86 9.09
C SER A 246 -2.59 -11.69 10.48
N GLN A 247 -1.93 -12.29 11.46
CA GLN A 247 -2.23 -12.12 12.88
C GLN A 247 -1.00 -11.50 13.54
N GLN A 248 -1.22 -10.44 14.31
CA GLN A 248 -0.20 -9.77 15.11
C GLN A 248 -0.60 -9.82 16.58
N PHE A 249 0.37 -10.01 17.45
CA PHE A 249 0.23 -9.95 18.91
C PHE A 249 1.33 -9.04 19.46
N GLY A 250 1.05 -8.36 20.57
CA GLY A 250 2.02 -7.50 21.22
C GLY A 250 1.67 -7.17 22.66
N SER A 251 2.43 -6.26 23.26
CA SER A 251 2.23 -5.81 24.63
C SER A 251 0.85 -5.16 24.84
N TYR A 252 0.38 -5.14 26.09
CA TYR A 252 -0.88 -4.52 26.50
C TYR A 252 -2.10 -5.12 25.78
N ASP A 253 -2.14 -6.46 25.69
CA ASP A 253 -3.22 -7.19 25.02
C ASP A 253 -3.48 -6.72 23.58
N LEU A 254 -2.42 -6.27 22.88
CA LEU A 254 -2.50 -5.96 21.46
C LEU A 254 -2.70 -7.26 20.68
N TYR A 255 -3.83 -7.36 19.98
CA TYR A 255 -4.03 -8.36 18.96
C TYR A 255 -4.69 -7.73 17.73
N ARG A 256 -4.16 -8.04 16.55
CA ARG A 256 -4.63 -7.48 15.28
C ARG A 256 -4.70 -8.56 14.21
N THR A 257 -5.89 -8.71 13.64
CA THR A 257 -6.17 -9.60 12.51
C THR A 257 -6.30 -8.76 11.25
N THR A 258 -5.65 -9.15 10.16
CA THR A 258 -5.76 -8.46 8.86
C THR A 258 -5.97 -9.48 7.75
N ILE A 259 -6.89 -9.15 6.85
CA ILE A 259 -7.22 -9.94 5.65
C ILE A 259 -7.02 -9.05 4.42
N ASP A 260 -6.41 -9.60 3.38
CA ASP A 260 -6.20 -8.94 2.08
C ASP A 260 -6.53 -9.93 0.97
N ALA A 261 -7.58 -9.68 0.20
CA ALA A 261 -7.98 -10.52 -0.91
C ALA A 261 -8.12 -9.68 -2.18
N THR A 262 -7.55 -10.13 -3.29
CA THR A 262 -7.68 -9.46 -4.58
C THR A 262 -7.68 -10.46 -5.73
N GLY A 263 -8.20 -10.05 -6.88
CA GLY A 263 -8.16 -10.82 -8.11
C GLY A 263 -9.20 -10.36 -9.13
N PRO A 264 -9.29 -11.05 -10.28
CA PRO A 264 -10.33 -10.83 -11.27
C PRO A 264 -11.66 -11.46 -10.85
N ILE A 265 -12.75 -10.72 -11.02
CA ILE A 265 -14.13 -11.23 -10.90
C ILE A 265 -14.53 -11.94 -12.20
N THR A 266 -14.13 -11.39 -13.35
CA THR A 266 -14.48 -11.91 -14.67
C THR A 266 -13.30 -12.68 -15.30
N LYS A 267 -13.60 -13.69 -16.12
CA LYS A 267 -12.55 -14.49 -16.81
C LYS A 267 -11.65 -13.66 -17.72
N ASN A 268 -12.21 -12.60 -18.32
CA ASN A 268 -11.50 -11.68 -19.19
C ASN A 268 -10.71 -10.60 -18.43
N LYS A 269 -10.75 -10.59 -17.09
CA LYS A 269 -10.03 -9.64 -16.21
C LYS A 269 -10.43 -8.17 -16.37
N ASP A 270 -11.58 -7.88 -16.99
CA ASP A 270 -12.11 -6.52 -17.11
C ASP A 270 -12.62 -5.97 -15.77
N LEU A 271 -13.09 -6.84 -14.87
CA LEU A 271 -13.55 -6.45 -13.55
C LEU A 271 -12.66 -7.07 -12.49
N LEU A 272 -11.99 -6.23 -11.70
CA LEU A 272 -11.04 -6.60 -10.66
C LEU A 272 -11.55 -6.11 -9.31
N TYR A 273 -11.31 -6.88 -8.25
CA TYR A 273 -11.64 -6.49 -6.89
C TYR A 273 -10.43 -6.51 -5.97
N ARG A 274 -10.52 -5.75 -4.89
CA ARG A 274 -9.69 -5.90 -3.71
C ARG A 274 -10.52 -5.68 -2.46
N MET A 275 -10.26 -6.44 -1.42
CA MET A 275 -10.93 -6.35 -0.13
C MET A 275 -9.87 -6.41 0.96
N ASN A 276 -9.71 -5.30 1.67
CA ASN A 276 -8.88 -5.22 2.85
C ASN A 276 -9.75 -5.10 4.09
N MET A 277 -9.45 -5.89 5.12
CA MET A 277 -10.14 -5.82 6.40
C MET A 277 -9.11 -5.90 7.52
N SER A 278 -9.33 -5.16 8.60
CA SER A 278 -8.62 -5.40 9.84
C SER A 278 -9.50 -5.23 11.06
N TYR A 279 -9.23 -6.05 12.06
CA TYR A 279 -9.75 -5.90 13.41
C TYR A 279 -8.55 -5.80 14.36
N GLN A 280 -8.55 -4.78 15.21
CA GLN A 280 -7.54 -4.59 16.23
C GLN A 280 -8.21 -4.32 17.58
N ASN A 281 -7.69 -4.95 18.62
CA ASN A 281 -7.85 -4.51 19.99
C ASN A 281 -6.46 -4.31 20.60
N SER A 282 -6.33 -3.30 21.45
CA SER A 282 -5.11 -3.00 22.19
C SER A 282 -5.44 -2.20 23.45
N GLY A 283 -4.94 -2.64 24.59
CA GLY A 283 -4.88 -1.84 25.81
C GLY A 283 -3.71 -0.86 25.79
N SER A 284 -3.51 -0.20 26.92
CA SER A 284 -2.41 0.74 27.14
C SER A 284 -1.64 0.38 28.40
N PHE A 285 -0.46 0.97 28.57
CA PHE A 285 0.26 0.97 29.85
C PHE A 285 -0.45 1.85 30.90
N ARG A 286 -1.41 2.70 30.49
CA ARG A 286 -2.33 3.40 31.41
C ARG A 286 -3.64 2.64 31.54
N GLU A 287 -4.17 2.60 32.75
CA GLU A 287 -5.51 2.07 33.01
C GLU A 287 -6.59 2.89 32.29
N PHE A 288 -7.67 2.22 31.89
CA PHE A 288 -8.84 2.80 31.19
C PHE A 288 -8.56 3.41 29.80
N VAL A 289 -7.32 3.30 29.30
CA VAL A 289 -6.95 3.70 27.94
C VAL A 289 -6.81 2.45 27.08
N GLY A 290 -7.58 2.38 26.00
CA GLY A 290 -7.61 1.26 25.07
C GLY A 290 -8.11 1.69 23.70
N LYS A 291 -7.90 0.83 22.71
CA LYS A 291 -8.31 1.04 21.33
C LYS A 291 -8.89 -0.25 20.76
N GLU A 292 -10.11 -0.14 20.25
CA GLU A 292 -10.72 -1.13 19.35
C GLU A 292 -10.94 -0.46 17.99
N ASP A 293 -10.50 -1.12 16.91
CA ASP A 293 -10.53 -0.59 15.55
C ASP A 293 -11.00 -1.67 14.57
N VAL A 294 -12.13 -1.41 13.93
CA VAL A 294 -12.67 -2.21 12.83
C VAL A 294 -12.52 -1.40 11.55
N PHE A 295 -11.85 -1.97 10.56
CA PHE A 295 -11.59 -1.32 9.28
C PHE A 295 -11.93 -2.26 8.12
N LEU A 296 -12.57 -1.69 7.09
CA LEU A 296 -12.98 -2.38 5.88
C LEU A 296 -12.77 -1.46 4.68
N ALA A 297 -12.12 -1.97 3.64
CA ALA A 297 -11.88 -1.21 2.41
C ALA A 297 -12.06 -2.09 1.16
N PRO A 298 -13.28 -2.20 0.63
CA PRO A 298 -13.52 -2.80 -0.67
C PRO A 298 -13.19 -1.81 -1.80
N VAL A 299 -12.56 -2.35 -2.85
CA VAL A 299 -12.23 -1.63 -4.08
C VAL A 299 -12.68 -2.47 -5.27
N LEU A 300 -13.33 -1.80 -6.23
CA LEU A 300 -13.73 -2.39 -7.49
C LEU A 300 -13.14 -1.58 -8.63
N LYS A 301 -12.37 -2.22 -9.51
CA LYS A 301 -11.80 -1.60 -10.71
C LYS A 301 -12.42 -2.24 -11.95
N TRP A 302 -13.02 -1.40 -12.79
CA TRP A 302 -13.60 -1.81 -14.06
C TRP A 302 -12.80 -1.20 -15.22
N VAL A 303 -12.13 -2.07 -15.97
CA VAL A 303 -11.44 -1.77 -17.22
C VAL A 303 -12.47 -1.87 -18.36
N ILE A 304 -12.99 -0.72 -18.77
CA ILE A 304 -14.03 -0.63 -19.81
C ILE A 304 -13.41 -0.78 -21.21
N SER A 305 -12.20 -0.26 -21.40
CA SER A 305 -11.41 -0.39 -22.61
C SER A 305 -9.92 -0.13 -22.30
N PRO A 306 -8.98 -0.39 -23.24
CA PRO A 306 -7.57 -0.05 -23.04
C PRO A 306 -7.29 1.42 -22.71
N LYS A 307 -8.24 2.33 -22.97
CA LYS A 307 -8.10 3.78 -22.74
C LYS A 307 -8.94 4.29 -21.55
N THR A 308 -9.82 3.46 -21.00
CA THR A 308 -10.82 3.89 -20.02
C THR A 308 -10.97 2.85 -18.92
N GLN A 309 -10.72 3.28 -17.68
CA GLN A 309 -10.99 2.51 -16.49
C GLN A 309 -11.73 3.38 -15.46
N ALA A 310 -12.58 2.74 -14.66
CA ALA A 310 -13.23 3.34 -13.51
C ALA A 310 -12.84 2.54 -12.25
N THR A 311 -12.59 3.24 -11.15
CA THR A 311 -12.26 2.62 -9.86
C THR A 311 -13.20 3.19 -8.80
N PHE A 312 -13.89 2.29 -8.11
CA PHE A 312 -14.74 2.58 -6.97
C PHE A 312 -14.04 2.13 -5.70
N GLU A 313 -13.82 3.05 -4.78
CA GLU A 313 -13.13 2.83 -3.49
C GLU A 313 -14.08 3.23 -2.37
N LEU A 314 -14.24 2.35 -1.38
CA LEU A 314 -14.99 2.61 -0.16
C LEU A 314 -14.07 2.30 1.03
N GLU A 315 -14.08 3.17 2.04
CA GLU A 315 -13.42 2.92 3.32
C GLU A 315 -14.44 3.07 4.45
N TYR A 316 -14.56 2.05 5.28
CA TYR A 316 -15.32 2.05 6.51
C TYR A 316 -14.37 1.84 7.69
N ASN A 317 -14.45 2.72 8.66
CA ASN A 317 -13.64 2.66 9.86
C ASN A 317 -14.51 2.98 11.08
N HIS A 318 -14.50 2.08 12.05
CA HIS A 318 -15.16 2.26 13.34
C HIS A 318 -14.12 2.07 14.44
N GLN A 319 -13.97 3.10 15.27
CA GLN A 319 -12.98 3.14 16.33
C GLN A 319 -13.65 3.45 17.66
N HIS A 320 -13.33 2.63 18.66
CA HIS A 320 -13.61 2.92 20.06
C HIS A 320 -12.28 3.18 20.77
N LEU A 321 -12.12 4.38 21.31
CA LEU A 321 -10.88 4.87 21.88
C LEU A 321 -11.13 5.39 23.29
N GLY A 322 -10.34 4.92 24.26
CA GLY A 322 -10.22 5.55 25.57
C GLY A 322 -9.37 6.82 25.43
N LEU A 323 -9.96 7.98 25.69
CA LEU A 323 -9.24 9.24 25.63
C LEU A 323 -8.30 9.38 26.83
N ASP A 324 -7.01 9.59 26.58
CA ASP A 324 -6.02 9.98 27.59
C ASP A 324 -5.96 11.51 27.66
N ASN A 325 -7.00 12.11 28.24
CA ASN A 325 -6.94 13.51 28.61
C ASN A 325 -6.06 13.56 29.86
N THR A 326 -4.93 14.27 29.81
CA THR A 326 -3.84 14.38 30.81
C THR A 326 -4.23 14.80 32.24
N PHE A 327 -5.51 14.76 32.59
CA PHE A 327 -6.05 14.93 33.93
C PHE A 327 -6.00 13.61 34.71
N VAL A 328 -5.38 13.67 35.89
CA VAL A 328 -5.48 12.60 36.89
C VAL A 328 -6.94 12.56 37.36
N PRO A 329 -7.67 11.44 37.23
CA PRO A 329 -9.03 11.35 37.75
C PRO A 329 -8.98 11.50 39.27
N LEU A 330 -9.42 12.65 39.78
CA LEU A 330 -9.75 12.82 41.19
C LEU A 330 -11.07 12.07 41.43
N ALA A 331 -10.94 10.82 41.89
CA ALA A 331 -11.98 9.94 42.40
C ALA A 331 -12.95 9.29 41.37
N ASN A 332 -13.00 7.95 41.45
CA ASN A 332 -14.06 7.04 41.01
C ASN A 332 -14.70 7.28 39.63
N GLY A 333 -13.99 6.84 38.58
CA GLY A 333 -14.48 5.83 37.63
C GLY A 333 -15.83 5.99 36.93
N ASN A 334 -16.46 7.16 36.93
CA ASN A 334 -17.76 7.36 36.28
C ASN A 334 -17.91 8.75 35.67
N GLY A 335 -16.85 9.22 35.00
CA GLY A 335 -16.88 10.45 34.21
C GLY A 335 -17.31 10.16 32.78
N THR A 336 -18.62 10.09 32.52
CA THR A 336 -19.15 10.29 31.16
C THR A 336 -18.90 11.74 30.77
N ARG A 337 -18.22 11.96 29.63
CA ARG A 337 -18.25 13.22 28.89
C ARG A 337 -18.76 12.96 27.49
#